data_AF-A0A6H0WIR2-F1
#
_entry.id   AF-A0A6H0WIR2-F1
#
_cell.length_a   1.000
_cell.length_b   1.000
_cell.length_c   1.000
_cell.angle_alpha   90.00
_cell.angle_beta   90.00
_cell.angle_gamma   90.00
#
_symmetry.space_group_name_H-M   'P 1'
#
loop_
_entity.id
_entity.type
_entity.pdbx_description
1 polymer ?
#
loop_
_entity_poly.entity_id
_entity_poly.type
_entity_poly.pdbx_seq_one_letter_code
_entity_poly.pdbx_strand_id
1 'polypeptide(L)'
;MTVIFDQSANEKLLSEMKDAISKNKHIRSFINDIQLEMAKNKITPGTTQKLIYDIENPEVEISKEYMYFLAKSLYSVLESERFNPRNYFTETDMREIETLWEGSVEEDIKFPYTFKQVVKYSDDNYFFPITAKELFMLFENKLLHYNPNAQRTNKTKKLEGSDIEIPVPQLNKQSVEEIKELFLDGKLIKSVFTFNARVGSASCGEELKYDDDTMSLTVTEDTILDVLDGYHRLIGITMAIRQHPELDHLFEETFKVDIYNYTQKRAREHFGQQNTINPVKKSKVAEMSQNVYSNKIVKFIQDNSIIGDYIKTNGDWINQNQNLLITFSDFKKAIERSYSKKDFSTQADILKTARYLTSFFDALATQYVDEFLGDIAKERKRSFVNNYLFFNGYVVLAKKLQLDGVSLDDLESKITDVLSSIDFSKKNKLWDELCVVDKNGNAKSPQKIWNFFNNLKIDE
;
A
#
# COMPACT_ATOMS: atom_id res chain seq x y z
N MET A 1 53.03 -30.40 -3.97
CA MET A 1 51.93 -30.89 -3.13
C MET A 1 50.67 -30.58 -3.90
N THR A 2 50.05 -31.64 -4.43
CA THR A 2 49.02 -31.61 -5.48
C THR A 2 47.72 -31.11 -4.87
N VAL A 3 47.27 -29.90 -5.21
CA VAL A 3 46.01 -29.35 -4.72
C VAL A 3 44.89 -30.02 -5.51
N ILE A 4 44.18 -30.91 -4.83
CA ILE A 4 43.00 -31.61 -5.31
C ILE A 4 41.87 -30.59 -5.47
N PHE A 5 41.17 -30.64 -6.60
CA PHE A 5 39.90 -29.95 -6.84
C PHE A 5 38.96 -30.09 -5.63
N ASP A 6 38.66 -28.99 -4.95
CA ASP A 6 38.13 -29.03 -3.59
C ASP A 6 36.59 -28.98 -3.52
N GLN A 7 35.95 -29.97 -4.14
CA GLN A 7 34.49 -30.16 -4.01
C GLN A 7 34.09 -30.36 -2.53
N SER A 8 34.96 -30.99 -1.73
CA SER A 8 34.71 -31.24 -0.32
C SER A 8 34.74 -29.96 0.54
N ALA A 9 35.69 -29.04 0.33
CA ALA A 9 35.70 -27.77 1.03
C ALA A 9 34.57 -26.85 0.56
N ASN A 10 34.17 -26.93 -0.71
CA ASN A 10 33.02 -26.21 -1.22
C ASN A 10 31.72 -26.66 -0.53
N GLU A 11 31.48 -27.97 -0.46
CA GLU A 11 30.34 -28.58 0.24
C GLU A 11 30.36 -28.22 1.74
N LYS A 12 31.55 -28.25 2.36
CA LYS A 12 31.73 -27.87 3.76
C LYS A 12 31.38 -26.41 4.00
N LEU A 13 31.94 -25.48 3.22
CA LEU A 13 31.68 -24.05 3.34
C LEU A 13 30.19 -23.75 3.17
N LEU A 14 29.58 -24.34 2.14
CA LEU A 14 28.16 -24.17 1.86
C LEU A 14 27.30 -24.67 3.04
N SER A 15 27.62 -25.84 3.60
CA SER A 15 26.94 -26.37 4.78
C SER A 15 27.07 -25.45 6.00
N GLU A 16 28.25 -24.87 6.24
CA GLU A 16 28.49 -23.96 7.36
C GLU A 16 27.75 -22.62 7.17
N MET A 17 27.71 -22.11 5.94
CA MET A 17 26.94 -20.90 5.59
C MET A 17 25.44 -21.13 5.79
N LYS A 18 24.91 -22.27 5.31
CA LYS A 18 23.50 -22.66 5.52
C LYS A 18 23.15 -22.67 6.99
N ASP A 19 23.99 -23.27 7.83
CA ASP A 19 23.79 -23.32 9.29
C ASP A 19 23.75 -21.91 9.91
N ALA A 20 24.73 -21.06 9.60
CA ALA A 20 24.79 -19.71 10.15
C ALA A 20 23.64 -18.82 9.69
N ILE A 21 23.29 -18.87 8.40
CA ILE A 21 22.22 -18.06 7.83
C ILE A 21 20.86 -18.53 8.39
N SER A 22 20.59 -19.83 8.43
CA SER A 22 19.33 -20.36 8.98
C SER A 22 19.10 -19.93 10.43
N LYS A 23 20.16 -19.91 11.25
CA LYS A 23 20.10 -19.52 12.66
C LYS A 23 19.89 -18.02 12.88
N ASN A 24 20.42 -17.19 11.98
CA ASN A 24 20.50 -15.73 12.20
C ASN A 24 19.63 -14.90 11.25
N LYS A 25 19.00 -15.49 10.22
CA LYS A 25 18.23 -14.74 9.20
C LYS A 25 17.04 -13.95 9.74
N HIS A 26 16.50 -14.36 10.88
CA HIS A 26 15.41 -13.66 11.57
C HIS A 26 15.89 -12.40 12.33
N ILE A 27 17.20 -12.26 12.50
CA ILE A 27 17.83 -11.13 13.19
C ILE A 27 18.11 -10.03 12.17
N ARG A 28 17.34 -8.95 12.24
CA ARG A 28 17.42 -7.83 11.29
C ARG A 28 18.79 -7.16 11.26
N SER A 29 19.45 -7.00 12.41
CA SER A 29 20.80 -6.40 12.46
C SER A 29 21.81 -7.26 11.72
N PHE A 30 21.79 -8.58 11.93
CA PHE A 30 22.67 -9.52 11.22
C PHE A 30 22.51 -9.42 9.69
N ILE A 31 21.28 -9.42 9.18
CA ILE A 31 21.02 -9.27 7.74
C ILE A 31 21.55 -7.94 7.21
N ASN A 32 21.31 -6.85 7.95
CA ASN A 32 21.83 -5.52 7.56
C ASN A 32 23.36 -5.49 7.56
N ASP A 33 24.02 -6.10 8.54
CA ASP A 33 25.47 -6.12 8.66
C ASP A 33 26.10 -6.91 7.51
N ILE A 34 25.51 -8.06 7.15
CA ILE A 34 25.92 -8.82 5.96
C ILE A 34 25.71 -8.03 4.68
N GLN A 35 24.57 -7.34 4.52
CA GLN A 35 24.32 -6.48 3.35
C GLN A 35 25.33 -5.33 3.25
N LEU A 36 25.73 -4.74 4.38
CA LEU A 36 26.74 -3.69 4.42
C LEU A 36 28.12 -4.21 4.00
N GLU A 37 28.54 -5.39 4.48
CA GLU A 37 29.80 -6.00 4.07
C GLU A 37 29.80 -6.44 2.60
N MET A 38 28.69 -7.01 2.12
CA MET A 38 28.54 -7.39 0.70
C MET A 38 28.54 -6.16 -0.22
N ALA A 39 27.94 -5.05 0.21
CA ALA A 39 27.95 -3.79 -0.53
C ALA A 39 29.36 -3.20 -0.72
N LYS A 40 30.29 -3.40 0.23
CA LYS A 40 31.71 -2.99 0.05
C LYS A 40 32.36 -3.70 -1.14
N ASN A 41 31.87 -4.89 -1.47
CA ASN A 41 32.33 -5.69 -2.60
C ASN A 41 31.39 -5.52 -3.82
N LYS A 42 30.66 -4.41 -3.94
CA LYS A 42 29.77 -4.10 -5.07
C LYS A 42 28.69 -5.17 -5.33
N ILE A 43 28.23 -5.86 -4.28
CA ILE A 43 27.07 -6.75 -4.35
C ILE A 43 25.88 -6.02 -3.73
N THR A 44 24.79 -5.91 -4.48
CA THR A 44 23.63 -5.13 -4.01
C THR A 44 22.94 -5.82 -2.82
N PRO A 45 22.22 -5.06 -1.98
CA PRO A 45 21.40 -5.65 -0.92
C PRO A 45 20.34 -6.64 -1.46
N GLY A 46 19.82 -6.41 -2.67
CA GLY A 46 18.88 -7.31 -3.35
C GLY A 46 19.52 -8.65 -3.70
N THR A 47 20.68 -8.63 -4.37
CA THR A 47 21.47 -9.83 -4.67
C THR A 47 21.87 -10.57 -3.39
N THR A 48 22.25 -9.84 -2.35
CA THR A 48 22.59 -10.42 -1.05
C THR A 48 21.38 -11.11 -0.42
N GLN A 49 20.20 -10.48 -0.47
CA GLN A 49 18.96 -11.04 0.07
C GLN A 49 18.53 -12.29 -0.69
N LYS A 50 18.66 -12.27 -2.02
CA LYS A 50 18.43 -13.43 -2.87
C LYS A 50 19.37 -14.57 -2.52
N LEU A 51 20.67 -14.30 -2.38
CA LEU A 51 21.68 -15.29 -1.99
C LEU A 51 21.38 -15.93 -0.63
N ILE A 52 20.93 -15.13 0.35
CA ILE A 52 20.53 -15.58 1.69
C ILE A 52 19.30 -16.49 1.64
N TYR A 53 18.39 -16.27 0.70
CA TYR A 53 17.22 -17.11 0.51
C TYR A 53 17.59 -18.40 -0.24
N ASP A 54 18.30 -18.26 -1.34
CA ASP A 54 18.68 -19.34 -2.24
C ASP A 54 19.58 -20.37 -1.54
N ILE A 55 20.46 -19.94 -0.62
CA ILE A 55 21.37 -20.85 0.09
C ILE A 55 20.63 -21.93 0.89
N GLU A 56 19.40 -21.67 1.34
CA GLU A 56 18.59 -22.65 2.06
C GLU A 56 18.06 -23.77 1.15
N ASN A 57 18.00 -23.54 -0.16
CA ASN A 57 17.62 -24.56 -1.12
C ASN A 57 18.73 -25.64 -1.22
N PRO A 58 18.42 -26.93 -1.04
CA PRO A 58 19.39 -28.02 -1.17
C PRO A 58 20.05 -28.11 -2.55
N GLU A 59 19.36 -27.67 -3.61
CA GLU A 59 19.79 -27.78 -5.01
C GLU A 59 20.46 -26.50 -5.56
N VAL A 60 20.68 -25.49 -4.71
CA VAL A 60 21.26 -24.22 -5.16
C VAL A 60 22.72 -24.37 -5.60
N GLU A 61 23.01 -23.90 -6.81
CA GLU A 61 24.37 -23.66 -7.27
C GLU A 61 24.70 -22.19 -7.09
N ILE A 62 25.70 -21.90 -6.25
CA ILE A 62 26.23 -20.56 -6.01
C ILE A 62 27.57 -20.46 -6.72
N SER A 63 27.81 -19.37 -7.43
CA SER A 63 29.10 -19.15 -8.10
C SER A 63 30.23 -19.00 -7.07
N LYS A 64 31.45 -19.33 -7.49
CA LYS A 64 32.65 -19.30 -6.63
C LYS A 64 32.90 -17.90 -6.05
N GLU A 65 32.63 -16.86 -6.82
CA GLU A 65 32.79 -15.45 -6.44
C GLU A 65 31.79 -15.05 -5.34
N TYR A 66 30.51 -15.39 -5.52
CA TYR A 66 29.48 -15.13 -4.52
C TYR A 66 29.73 -15.89 -3.21
N MET A 67 30.20 -17.14 -3.30
CA MET A 67 30.62 -17.90 -2.12
C MET A 67 31.79 -17.24 -1.41
N TYR A 68 32.79 -16.76 -2.15
CA TYR A 68 33.93 -16.04 -1.59
C TYR A 68 33.51 -14.77 -0.83
N PHE A 69 32.71 -13.90 -1.45
CA PHE A 69 32.27 -12.65 -0.82
C PHE A 69 31.33 -12.88 0.36
N LEU A 70 30.46 -13.90 0.28
CA LEU A 70 29.61 -14.28 1.40
C LEU A 70 30.43 -14.82 2.58
N ALA A 71 31.46 -15.64 2.32
CA ALA A 71 32.35 -16.15 3.36
C ALA A 71 33.10 -15.00 4.04
N LYS A 72 33.66 -14.09 3.23
CA LYS A 72 34.36 -12.88 3.69
C LYS A 72 33.45 -12.00 4.58
N SER A 73 32.20 -11.83 4.18
CA SER A 73 31.21 -11.05 4.93
C SER A 73 30.81 -11.74 6.24
N LEU A 74 30.55 -13.05 6.22
CA LEU A 74 30.25 -13.82 7.42
C LEU A 74 31.43 -13.85 8.40
N TYR A 75 32.67 -13.94 7.90
CA TYR A 75 33.88 -13.84 8.72
C TYR A 75 33.96 -12.47 9.40
N SER A 76 33.71 -11.38 8.67
CA SER A 76 33.75 -10.03 9.22
C SER A 76 32.63 -9.75 10.23
N VAL A 77 31.42 -10.28 10.02
CA VAL A 77 30.26 -10.01 10.89
C VAL A 77 30.23 -10.91 12.11
N LEU A 78 30.61 -12.18 11.97
CA LEU A 78 30.55 -13.18 13.04
C LEU A 78 31.90 -13.39 13.74
N GLU A 79 32.98 -12.79 13.22
CA GLU A 79 34.36 -12.94 13.72
C GLU A 79 34.76 -14.42 13.92
N SER A 80 34.25 -15.31 13.05
CA SER A 80 34.33 -16.75 13.23
C SER A 80 35.22 -17.39 12.18
N GLU A 81 36.35 -17.95 12.61
CA GLU A 81 37.36 -18.59 11.74
C GLU A 81 36.80 -19.66 10.79
N ARG A 82 35.65 -20.26 11.12
CA ARG A 82 34.98 -21.21 10.23
C ARG A 82 34.58 -20.61 8.87
N PHE A 83 34.42 -19.29 8.78
CA PHE A 83 34.12 -18.56 7.54
C PHE A 83 35.33 -17.89 6.89
N ASN A 84 36.53 -18.04 7.46
CA ASN A 84 37.71 -17.39 6.92
C ASN A 84 37.98 -17.88 5.48
N PRO A 85 37.94 -17.02 4.45
CA PRO A 85 38.10 -17.44 3.05
C PRO A 85 39.41 -18.18 2.78
N ARG A 86 40.48 -17.91 3.56
CA ARG A 86 41.77 -18.60 3.45
C ARG A 86 41.70 -20.12 3.70
N ASN A 87 40.63 -20.59 4.34
CA ASN A 87 40.40 -22.00 4.62
C ASN A 87 39.80 -22.77 3.42
N TYR A 88 39.28 -22.04 2.42
CA TYR A 88 38.47 -22.62 1.33
C TYR A 88 38.94 -22.19 -0.06
N PHE A 89 39.64 -21.07 -0.17
CA PHE A 89 40.12 -20.50 -1.42
C PHE A 89 41.64 -20.39 -1.40
N THR A 90 42.30 -20.71 -2.50
CA THR A 90 43.75 -20.50 -2.61
C THR A 90 44.07 -19.01 -2.70
N GLU A 91 45.29 -18.60 -2.33
CA GLU A 91 45.73 -17.20 -2.48
C GLU A 91 45.64 -16.70 -3.94
N THR A 92 45.84 -17.59 -4.91
CA THR A 92 45.64 -17.28 -6.33
C THR A 92 44.16 -17.03 -6.64
N ASP A 93 43.26 -17.90 -6.17
CA ASP A 93 41.81 -17.75 -6.37
C ASP A 93 41.28 -16.46 -5.76
N MET A 94 41.67 -16.16 -4.52
CA MET A 94 41.22 -14.95 -3.83
C MET A 94 41.68 -13.70 -4.58
N ARG A 95 42.95 -13.68 -5.03
CA ARG A 95 43.48 -12.57 -5.83
C ARG A 95 42.77 -12.45 -7.19
N GLU A 96 42.51 -13.56 -7.86
CA GLU A 96 41.82 -13.57 -9.15
C GLU A 96 40.40 -13.04 -8.99
N ILE A 97 39.64 -13.54 -8.01
CA ILE A 97 38.29 -13.06 -7.69
C ILE A 97 38.33 -11.58 -7.34
N GLU A 98 39.20 -11.13 -6.43
CA GLU A 98 39.25 -9.72 -6.02
C GLU A 98 39.67 -8.76 -7.15
N THR A 99 40.47 -9.21 -8.13
CA THR A 99 40.94 -8.36 -9.24
C THR A 99 40.06 -8.39 -10.48
N LEU A 100 39.39 -9.51 -10.76
CA LEU A 100 38.46 -9.66 -11.89
C LEU A 100 37.02 -9.32 -11.52
N TRP A 101 36.70 -9.22 -10.23
CA TRP A 101 35.35 -8.90 -9.78
C TRP A 101 35.00 -7.43 -10.04
N GLU A 102 34.12 -7.22 -11.01
CA GLU A 102 33.62 -5.89 -11.34
C GLU A 102 32.36 -5.50 -10.53
N GLY A 103 31.66 -6.49 -9.94
CA GLY A 103 30.40 -6.33 -9.22
C GLY A 103 29.32 -7.30 -9.72
N SER A 104 28.21 -7.42 -8.99
CA SER A 104 27.00 -8.04 -9.55
C SER A 104 26.40 -7.07 -10.56
N VAL A 105 26.71 -7.25 -11.84
CA VAL A 105 26.09 -6.48 -12.92
C VAL A 105 24.66 -6.98 -13.09
N GLU A 106 23.74 -6.47 -12.28
CA GLU A 106 22.45 -6.11 -12.86
C GLU A 106 22.78 -5.00 -13.86
N GLU A 107 22.26 -5.07 -15.10
CA GLU A 107 22.55 -4.10 -16.15
C GLU A 107 22.47 -2.66 -15.59
N ASP A 108 23.63 -2.05 -15.32
CA ASP A 108 23.76 -0.66 -14.90
C ASP A 108 23.25 0.17 -16.08
N ILE A 109 21.93 0.38 -16.14
CA ILE A 109 21.38 1.32 -17.09
C ILE A 109 21.81 2.71 -16.63
N LYS A 110 22.43 3.42 -17.56
CA LYS A 110 22.89 4.78 -17.42
C LYS A 110 22.35 5.59 -18.57
N PHE A 111 22.28 6.90 -18.40
CA PHE A 111 22.16 7.77 -19.56
C PHE A 111 23.47 7.74 -20.36
N PRO A 112 23.41 7.76 -21.71
CA PRO A 112 22.22 7.95 -22.51
C PRO A 112 21.36 6.68 -22.63
N TYR A 113 20.04 6.83 -22.52
CA TYR A 113 19.08 5.72 -22.57
C TYR A 113 17.97 5.99 -23.59
N THR A 114 17.69 5.01 -24.46
CA THR A 114 16.76 5.18 -25.58
C THR A 114 15.47 4.39 -25.37
N PHE A 115 14.36 5.10 -25.25
CA PHE A 115 13.01 4.56 -25.27
C PHE A 115 12.55 4.34 -26.71
N LYS A 116 11.73 3.30 -26.92
CA LYS A 116 11.16 2.94 -28.23
C LYS A 116 9.65 3.17 -28.26
N GLN A 117 9.07 3.17 -29.47
CA GLN A 117 7.63 3.37 -29.69
C GLN A 117 7.14 4.70 -29.11
N VAL A 118 7.94 5.73 -29.32
CA VAL A 118 7.69 7.07 -28.78
C VAL A 118 6.90 7.89 -29.79
N VAL A 119 5.84 8.51 -29.33
CA VAL A 119 5.02 9.45 -30.10
C VAL A 119 5.38 10.87 -29.66
N LYS A 120 5.86 11.68 -30.58
CA LYS A 120 6.07 13.12 -30.37
C LYS A 120 4.75 13.87 -30.50
N TYR A 121 4.33 14.57 -29.46
CA TYR A 121 3.12 15.42 -29.47
C TYR A 121 3.46 16.89 -29.73
N SER A 122 4.56 17.38 -29.15
CA SER A 122 5.16 18.69 -29.42
C SER A 122 6.68 18.60 -29.28
N ASP A 123 7.40 19.69 -29.55
CA ASP A 123 8.86 19.71 -29.45
C ASP A 123 9.40 19.40 -28.05
N ASP A 124 8.58 19.61 -27.03
CA ASP A 124 8.89 19.44 -25.62
C ASP A 124 8.02 18.38 -24.94
N ASN A 125 7.28 17.55 -25.70
CA ASN A 125 6.40 16.53 -25.16
C ASN A 125 6.35 15.24 -26.00
N TYR A 126 6.55 14.11 -25.31
CA TYR A 126 6.60 12.79 -25.90
C TYR A 126 5.84 11.78 -25.04
N PHE A 127 5.31 10.74 -25.68
CA PHE A 127 4.52 9.72 -25.00
C PHE A 127 4.90 8.32 -25.46
N PHE A 128 5.06 7.39 -24.52
CA PHE A 128 5.54 6.05 -24.86
C PHE A 128 5.13 5.00 -23.81
N PRO A 129 5.11 3.70 -24.19
CA PRO A 129 4.96 2.61 -23.24
C PRO A 129 6.27 2.35 -22.49
N ILE A 130 6.19 2.00 -21.20
CA ILE A 130 7.33 1.56 -20.39
C ILE A 130 6.96 0.31 -19.60
N THR A 131 7.88 -0.65 -19.50
CA THR A 131 7.67 -1.85 -18.69
C THR A 131 7.94 -1.57 -17.20
N ALA A 132 7.35 -2.39 -16.33
CA ALA A 132 7.65 -2.38 -14.91
C ALA A 132 9.15 -2.65 -14.65
N LYS A 133 9.76 -3.51 -15.47
CA LYS A 133 11.22 -3.75 -15.45
C LYS A 133 12.01 -2.47 -15.70
N GLU A 134 11.70 -1.72 -16.76
CA GLU A 134 12.39 -0.46 -17.06
C GLU A 134 12.19 0.58 -15.96
N LEU A 135 10.97 0.72 -15.44
CA LEU A 135 10.70 1.61 -14.29
C LEU A 135 11.51 1.23 -13.05
N PHE A 136 11.56 -0.07 -12.75
CA PHE A 136 12.33 -0.62 -11.64
C PHE A 136 13.82 -0.30 -11.82
N MET A 137 14.39 -0.65 -12.97
CA MET A 137 15.81 -0.42 -13.25
C MET A 137 16.16 1.07 -13.22
N LEU A 138 15.32 1.95 -13.79
CA LEU A 138 15.58 3.40 -13.80
C LEU A 138 15.56 3.98 -12.38
N PHE A 139 14.71 3.43 -11.52
CA PHE A 139 14.64 3.83 -10.12
C PHE A 139 15.80 3.29 -9.28
N GLU A 140 16.15 1.99 -9.41
CA GLU A 140 17.28 1.39 -8.69
C GLU A 140 18.61 2.05 -9.06
N ASN A 141 18.80 2.40 -10.34
CA ASN A 141 19.96 3.12 -10.85
C ASN A 141 19.93 4.63 -10.56
N LYS A 142 18.95 5.10 -9.78
CA LYS A 142 18.79 6.51 -9.39
C LYS A 142 18.69 7.48 -10.57
N LEU A 143 18.22 7.01 -11.72
CA LEU A 143 17.98 7.82 -12.91
C LEU A 143 16.61 8.53 -12.85
N LEU A 144 15.69 8.07 -12.00
CA LEU A 144 14.42 8.74 -11.72
C LEU A 144 14.45 9.43 -10.36
N HIS A 145 14.27 10.75 -10.37
CA HIS A 145 14.30 11.57 -9.17
C HIS A 145 12.91 12.06 -8.77
N TYR A 146 12.66 12.14 -7.47
CA TYR A 146 11.55 12.95 -6.97
C TYR A 146 11.94 14.44 -7.04
N ASN A 147 11.07 15.28 -7.58
CA ASN A 147 11.28 16.73 -7.63
C ASN A 147 10.43 17.48 -6.58
N PRO A 148 10.95 17.69 -5.36
CA PRO A 148 10.23 18.38 -4.29
C PRO A 148 10.02 19.87 -4.57
N ASN A 149 10.80 20.45 -5.48
CA ASN A 149 10.66 21.85 -5.86
C ASN A 149 9.54 22.03 -6.91
N ALA A 150 9.15 20.96 -7.60
CA ALA A 150 8.04 20.95 -8.55
C ALA A 150 6.70 20.66 -7.86
N GLN A 151 6.73 19.80 -6.84
CA GLN A 151 5.56 19.34 -6.09
C GLN A 151 5.51 20.04 -4.73
N ARG A 152 4.42 20.72 -4.36
CA ARG A 152 4.28 21.49 -3.11
C ARG A 152 4.44 20.62 -1.84
N THR A 153 5.66 20.24 -1.47
CA THR A 153 5.97 19.53 -0.22
C THR A 153 6.90 20.34 0.67
N ASN A 154 6.41 20.77 1.83
CA ASN A 154 7.18 21.50 2.85
C ASN A 154 7.86 20.57 3.87
N LYS A 155 7.90 19.25 3.64
CA LYS A 155 8.51 18.30 4.56
C LYS A 155 10.01 18.21 4.30
N THR A 156 10.79 18.71 5.25
CA THR A 156 12.22 18.48 5.32
C THR A 156 12.53 17.39 6.34
N LYS A 157 13.58 16.61 6.09
CA LYS A 157 14.19 15.72 7.08
C LYS A 157 15.56 16.28 7.39
N LYS A 158 15.85 16.46 8.67
CA LYS A 158 17.18 16.81 9.14
C LYS A 158 18.05 15.56 9.09
N LEU A 159 19.21 15.65 8.43
CA LEU A 159 20.21 14.57 8.46
C LEU A 159 20.76 14.46 9.88
N GLU A 160 20.73 13.26 10.48
CA GLU A 160 21.29 13.04 11.82
C GLU A 160 22.76 13.49 11.85
N GLY A 161 23.08 14.41 12.76
CA GLY A 161 24.42 14.99 12.88
C GLY A 161 24.72 16.22 12.02
N SER A 162 23.74 16.79 11.30
CA SER A 162 23.94 18.04 10.55
C SER A 162 22.76 19.02 10.69
N ASP A 163 23.03 20.31 10.46
CA ASP A 163 21.99 21.34 10.33
C ASP A 163 21.36 21.42 8.92
N ILE A 164 21.63 20.42 8.07
CA ILE A 164 21.14 20.36 6.70
C ILE A 164 19.76 19.70 6.67
N GLU A 165 18.77 20.46 6.20
CA GLU A 165 17.41 20.02 5.94
C GLU A 165 17.25 19.61 4.47
N ILE A 166 16.95 18.34 4.22
CA ILE A 166 16.67 17.83 2.86
C ILE A 166 15.16 17.65 2.66
N PRO A 167 14.56 18.15 1.57
CA PRO A 167 13.15 17.93 1.27
C PRO A 167 12.89 16.44 0.97
N VAL A 168 11.88 15.85 1.61
CA VAL A 168 11.51 14.44 1.46
C VAL A 168 10.09 14.33 0.90
N PRO A 169 9.84 13.45 -0.08
CA PRO A 169 8.49 13.20 -0.58
C PRO A 169 7.52 12.82 0.54
N GLN A 170 6.32 13.40 0.53
CA GLN A 170 5.25 12.98 1.44
C GLN A 170 4.63 11.66 0.95
N LEU A 171 5.31 10.56 1.22
CA LEU A 171 4.80 9.22 0.94
C LEU A 171 3.71 8.85 1.96
N ASN A 172 2.49 8.62 1.49
CA ASN A 172 1.48 7.95 2.31
C ASN A 172 1.76 6.44 2.28
N LYS A 173 2.34 5.92 3.37
CA LYS A 173 2.71 4.50 3.48
C LYS A 173 1.53 3.56 3.20
N GLN A 174 0.32 3.93 3.65
CA GLN A 174 -0.86 3.12 3.40
C GLN A 174 -1.19 3.05 1.90
N SER A 175 -1.12 4.18 1.19
CA SER A 175 -1.39 4.21 -0.25
C SER A 175 -0.33 3.46 -1.05
N VAL A 176 0.93 3.53 -0.64
CA VAL A 176 2.02 2.75 -1.29
C VAL A 176 1.78 1.26 -1.10
N GLU A 177 1.40 0.83 0.10
CA GLU A 177 1.10 -0.57 0.39
C GLU A 177 -0.13 -1.06 -0.41
N GLU A 178 -1.20 -0.26 -0.47
CA GLU A 178 -2.38 -0.57 -1.27
C GLU A 178 -2.03 -0.71 -2.76
N ILE A 179 -1.16 0.15 -3.29
CA ILE A 179 -0.69 0.06 -4.69
C ILE A 179 0.12 -1.23 -4.89
N LYS A 180 1.03 -1.56 -3.97
CA LYS A 180 1.85 -2.77 -4.02
C LYS A 180 0.97 -4.01 -4.11
N GLU A 181 -0.03 -4.14 -3.23
CA GLU A 181 -0.98 -5.26 -3.25
C GLU A 181 -1.82 -5.29 -4.53
N LEU A 182 -2.28 -4.14 -5.03
CA LEU A 182 -3.01 -4.09 -6.31
C LEU A 182 -2.15 -4.50 -7.51
N PHE A 183 -0.85 -4.20 -7.47
CA PHE A 183 0.10 -4.60 -8.51
C PHE A 183 0.37 -6.10 -8.49
N LEU A 184 0.61 -6.67 -7.30
CA LEU A 184 0.76 -8.12 -7.11
C LEU A 184 -0.49 -8.89 -7.58
N ASP A 185 -1.67 -8.33 -7.35
CA ASP A 185 -2.95 -8.89 -7.78
C ASP A 185 -3.27 -8.72 -9.28
N GLY A 186 -2.43 -7.99 -10.04
CA GLY A 186 -2.70 -7.63 -11.45
C GLY A 186 -3.89 -6.67 -11.64
N LYS A 187 -4.30 -5.96 -10.58
CA LYS A 187 -5.48 -5.05 -10.56
C LYS A 187 -5.11 -3.57 -10.55
N LEU A 188 -3.82 -3.24 -10.57
CA LEU A 188 -3.37 -1.86 -10.58
C LEU A 188 -3.81 -1.15 -11.87
N ILE A 189 -4.49 -0.01 -11.72
CA ILE A 189 -4.92 0.79 -12.87
C ILE A 189 -3.68 1.39 -13.56
N LYS A 190 -3.54 1.11 -14.86
CA LYS A 190 -2.45 1.56 -15.73
C LYS A 190 -2.62 3.02 -16.17
N SER A 191 -2.62 3.95 -15.22
CA SER A 191 -2.64 5.39 -15.51
C SER A 191 -1.25 5.90 -15.90
N VAL A 192 -1.21 7.10 -16.49
CA VAL A 192 0.01 7.68 -17.07
C VAL A 192 0.99 8.14 -15.98
N PHE A 193 2.28 7.86 -16.13
CA PHE A 193 3.37 8.49 -15.39
C PHE A 193 3.77 9.79 -16.08
N THR A 194 3.99 10.86 -15.31
CA THR A 194 4.46 12.13 -15.87
C THR A 194 5.91 12.34 -15.49
N PHE A 195 6.80 12.37 -16.49
CA PHE A 195 8.23 12.63 -16.31
C PHE A 195 8.62 14.02 -16.84
N ASN A 196 9.73 14.53 -16.34
CA ASN A 196 10.33 15.76 -16.81
C ASN A 196 11.84 15.64 -16.94
N ALA A 197 12.35 15.67 -18.17
CA ALA A 197 13.75 15.92 -18.43
C ALA A 197 14.01 17.42 -18.16
N ARG A 198 14.85 17.73 -17.19
CA ARG A 198 15.01 19.10 -16.73
C ARG A 198 15.87 19.90 -17.69
N VAL A 199 15.29 20.93 -18.31
CA VAL A 199 16.02 21.88 -19.17
C VAL A 199 17.29 22.40 -18.46
N GLY A 200 18.43 22.30 -19.15
CA GLY A 200 19.75 22.73 -18.70
C GLY A 200 20.46 21.73 -17.79
N SER A 201 20.04 20.46 -17.77
CA SER A 201 20.69 19.43 -16.94
C SER A 201 21.64 18.52 -17.70
N ALA A 202 21.47 18.38 -19.02
CA ALA A 202 22.39 17.60 -19.83
C ALA A 202 23.81 18.20 -19.81
N SER A 203 24.83 17.35 -19.80
CA SER A 203 26.22 17.80 -19.87
C SER A 203 26.61 18.37 -21.23
N CYS A 204 25.91 17.94 -22.29
CA CYS A 204 26.12 18.43 -23.65
C CYS A 204 24.85 18.33 -24.50
N GLY A 205 24.46 19.43 -25.16
CA GLY A 205 23.34 19.47 -26.09
C GLY A 205 21.97 19.54 -25.41
N GLU A 206 20.98 18.94 -26.06
CA GLU A 206 19.59 18.85 -25.58
C GLU A 206 19.39 17.59 -24.74
N GLU A 207 18.53 17.66 -23.72
CA GLU A 207 18.25 16.53 -22.81
C GLU A 207 17.58 15.34 -23.49
N LEU A 208 16.78 15.63 -24.51
CA LEU A 208 15.97 14.66 -25.23
C LEU A 208 16.26 14.75 -26.71
N LYS A 209 16.67 13.63 -27.31
CA LYS A 209 16.88 13.49 -28.76
C LYS A 209 15.89 12.50 -29.32
N TYR A 210 14.97 13.01 -30.13
CA TYR A 210 13.98 12.19 -30.82
C TYR A 210 14.43 11.85 -32.24
N ASP A 211 14.25 10.59 -32.62
CA ASP A 211 14.48 10.08 -33.96
C ASP A 211 13.12 9.70 -34.58
N ASP A 212 12.70 10.48 -35.58
CA ASP A 212 11.44 10.31 -36.30
C ASP A 212 11.39 8.98 -37.09
N ASP A 213 12.51 8.51 -37.63
CA ASP A 213 12.55 7.31 -38.47
C ASP A 213 12.38 6.04 -37.63
N THR A 214 12.97 6.03 -36.44
CA THR A 214 12.92 4.88 -35.52
C THR A 214 11.84 5.00 -34.44
N MET A 215 11.16 6.15 -34.37
CA MET A 215 10.22 6.50 -33.30
C MET A 215 10.82 6.26 -31.91
N SER A 216 12.04 6.74 -31.72
CA SER A 216 12.81 6.52 -30.50
C SER A 216 13.20 7.84 -29.83
N LEU A 217 13.26 7.84 -28.50
CA LEU A 217 13.61 9.00 -27.70
C LEU A 217 14.78 8.67 -26.81
N THR A 218 15.89 9.35 -27.00
CA THR A 218 17.09 9.19 -26.19
C THR A 218 17.17 10.29 -25.16
N VAL A 219 17.17 9.90 -23.89
CA VAL A 219 17.56 10.78 -22.77
C VAL A 219 19.08 10.83 -22.74
N THR A 220 19.68 12.03 -22.83
CA THR A 220 21.13 12.18 -22.95
C THR A 220 21.84 12.10 -21.61
N GLU A 221 23.16 11.91 -21.65
CA GLU A 221 24.04 11.90 -20.46
C GLU A 221 23.80 13.09 -19.53
N ASP A 222 23.90 12.82 -18.23
CA ASP A 222 23.73 13.75 -17.11
C ASP A 222 22.36 14.45 -17.01
N THR A 223 21.42 14.14 -17.90
CA THR A 223 20.05 14.65 -17.82
C THR A 223 19.41 14.24 -16.49
N ILE A 224 18.87 15.22 -15.77
CA ILE A 224 18.08 14.96 -14.57
C ILE A 224 16.65 14.68 -15.00
N LEU A 225 16.22 13.43 -14.82
CA LEU A 225 14.86 12.98 -15.12
C LEU A 225 14.03 12.92 -13.83
N ASP A 226 13.04 13.81 -13.75
CA ASP A 226 12.17 13.96 -12.59
C ASP A 226 10.83 13.25 -12.79
N VAL A 227 10.28 12.65 -11.74
CA VAL A 227 8.91 12.17 -11.70
C VAL A 227 8.00 13.30 -11.18
N LEU A 228 7.18 13.87 -12.05
CA LEU A 228 6.22 14.93 -11.69
C LEU A 228 4.91 14.35 -11.12
N ASP A 229 4.42 13.25 -11.69
CA ASP A 229 3.26 12.51 -11.18
C ASP A 229 3.46 10.99 -11.31
N GLY A 230 2.90 10.25 -10.37
CA GLY A 230 3.02 8.79 -10.29
C GLY A 230 4.09 8.29 -9.31
N TYR A 231 4.71 9.16 -8.49
CA TYR A 231 5.80 8.74 -7.61
C TYR A 231 5.39 7.66 -6.58
N HIS A 232 4.22 7.74 -5.93
CA HIS A 232 3.74 6.66 -5.05
C HIS A 232 3.54 5.33 -5.78
N ARG A 233 3.16 5.39 -7.07
CA ARG A 233 3.00 4.19 -7.91
C ARG A 233 4.34 3.56 -8.24
N LEU A 234 5.32 4.38 -8.62
CA LEU A 234 6.69 3.92 -8.85
C LEU A 234 7.22 3.19 -7.61
N ILE A 235 7.11 3.80 -6.42
CA ILE A 235 7.55 3.17 -5.16
C ILE A 235 6.81 1.86 -4.89
N GLY A 236 5.49 1.81 -5.07
CA GLY A 236 4.70 0.59 -4.86
C GLY A 236 5.09 -0.56 -5.79
N ILE A 237 5.29 -0.26 -7.08
CA ILE A 237 5.74 -1.23 -8.10
C ILE A 237 7.14 -1.73 -7.76
N THR A 238 8.09 -0.83 -7.50
CA THR A 238 9.46 -1.20 -7.11
C THR A 238 9.47 -2.03 -5.82
N MET A 239 8.65 -1.69 -4.83
CA MET A 239 8.54 -2.47 -3.60
C MET A 239 8.01 -3.89 -3.84
N ALA A 240 7.00 -4.04 -4.70
CA ALA A 240 6.46 -5.34 -5.07
C ALA A 240 7.53 -6.21 -5.74
N ILE A 241 8.24 -5.65 -6.74
CA ILE A 241 9.32 -6.33 -7.45
C ILE A 241 10.46 -6.74 -6.50
N ARG A 242 10.87 -5.86 -5.58
CA ARG A 242 11.92 -6.17 -4.59
C ARG A 242 11.54 -7.29 -3.63
N GLN A 243 10.25 -7.37 -3.26
CA GLN A 243 9.77 -8.35 -2.28
C GLN A 243 9.40 -9.69 -2.92
N HIS A 244 9.04 -9.67 -4.21
CA HIS A 244 8.59 -10.82 -4.97
C HIS A 244 9.32 -10.92 -6.34
N PRO A 245 10.67 -10.98 -6.36
CA PRO A 245 11.43 -11.04 -7.60
C PRO A 245 11.19 -12.34 -8.40
N GLU A 246 10.63 -13.37 -7.76
CA GLU A 246 10.24 -14.65 -8.37
C GLU A 246 9.04 -14.55 -9.33
N LEU A 247 8.29 -13.45 -9.27
CA LEU A 247 7.08 -13.25 -10.05
C LEU A 247 7.40 -12.56 -11.38
N ASP A 248 7.98 -13.30 -12.32
CA ASP A 248 8.45 -12.79 -13.63
C ASP A 248 7.39 -11.98 -14.38
N HIS A 249 6.12 -12.39 -14.30
CA HIS A 249 5.00 -11.70 -14.95
C HIS A 249 4.84 -10.24 -14.49
N LEU A 250 5.30 -9.88 -13.30
CA LEU A 250 5.26 -8.49 -12.82
C LEU A 250 6.18 -7.58 -13.66
N PHE A 251 7.30 -8.09 -14.17
CA PHE A 251 8.27 -7.30 -14.93
C PHE A 251 7.74 -6.88 -16.31
N GLU A 252 6.84 -7.68 -16.88
CA GLU A 252 6.27 -7.48 -18.22
C GLU A 252 5.11 -6.47 -18.25
N GLU A 253 4.58 -6.11 -17.08
CA GLU A 253 3.47 -5.16 -16.97
C GLU A 253 3.85 -3.80 -17.56
N THR A 254 3.06 -3.36 -18.55
CA THR A 254 3.34 -2.13 -19.30
C THR A 254 2.48 -0.95 -18.82
N PHE A 255 3.12 0.19 -18.64
CA PHE A 255 2.54 1.47 -18.26
C PHE A 255 2.74 2.52 -19.36
N LYS A 256 2.08 3.67 -19.19
CA LYS A 256 2.17 4.80 -20.12
C LYS A 256 3.01 5.90 -19.48
N VAL A 257 3.91 6.51 -20.25
CA VAL A 257 4.72 7.65 -19.83
C VAL A 257 4.40 8.84 -20.72
N ASP A 258 4.24 10.00 -20.09
CA ASP A 258 4.17 11.30 -20.71
C ASP A 258 5.39 12.11 -20.20
N ILE A 259 6.38 12.32 -21.05
CA ILE A 259 7.63 13.01 -20.71
C ILE A 259 7.64 14.42 -21.30
N TYR A 260 8.09 15.37 -20.50
CA TYR A 260 8.25 16.76 -20.89
C TYR A 260 9.72 17.18 -20.81
N ASN A 261 10.13 18.17 -21.61
CA ASN A 261 11.39 18.88 -21.43
C ASN A 261 11.13 20.31 -20.91
N TYR A 262 10.82 20.42 -19.63
CA TYR A 262 10.46 21.69 -18.99
C TYR A 262 11.50 22.18 -17.99
N THR A 263 11.59 23.51 -17.91
CA THR A 263 12.24 24.18 -16.79
C THR A 263 11.46 23.91 -15.50
N GLN A 264 12.14 24.05 -14.36
CA GLN A 264 11.53 23.92 -13.03
C GLN A 264 10.28 24.80 -12.83
N LYS A 265 10.22 25.97 -13.47
CA LYS A 265 9.05 26.87 -13.40
C LYS A 265 7.86 26.27 -14.15
N ARG A 266 8.08 25.83 -15.39
CA ARG A 266 7.02 25.31 -16.24
C ARG A 266 6.53 23.93 -15.77
N ALA A 267 7.42 23.10 -15.22
CA ALA A 267 7.05 21.86 -14.52
C ALA A 267 6.12 22.11 -13.32
N ARG A 268 6.37 23.17 -12.53
CA ARG A 268 5.48 23.58 -11.42
C ARG A 268 4.10 24.03 -11.91
N GLU A 269 4.06 24.81 -12.99
CA GLU A 269 2.82 25.28 -13.58
C GLU A 269 1.97 24.12 -14.11
N HIS A 270 2.61 23.18 -14.83
CA HIS A 270 1.97 21.97 -15.33
C HIS A 270 1.44 21.08 -14.20
N PHE A 271 2.27 20.79 -13.19
CA PHE A 271 1.84 20.05 -11.99
C PHE A 271 0.69 20.77 -11.26
N GLY A 272 0.75 22.10 -11.16
CA GLY A 272 -0.31 22.92 -10.59
C GLY A 272 -1.64 22.78 -11.34
N GLN A 273 -1.61 22.87 -12.67
CA GLN A 273 -2.79 22.71 -13.51
C GLN A 273 -3.40 21.31 -13.40
N GLN A 274 -2.59 20.25 -13.43
CA GLN A 274 -3.06 18.88 -13.22
C GLN A 274 -3.81 18.72 -11.87
N ASN A 275 -3.31 19.38 -10.82
CA ASN A 275 -3.90 19.31 -9.47
C ASN A 275 -5.04 20.33 -9.22
N THR A 276 -5.34 21.23 -10.17
CA THR A 276 -6.51 22.13 -10.08
C THR A 276 -7.81 21.45 -10.49
N ILE A 277 -7.75 20.23 -11.04
CA ILE A 277 -8.93 19.40 -11.23
C ILE A 277 -9.50 19.07 -9.85
N ASN A 278 -10.72 19.55 -9.56
CA ASN A 278 -11.34 19.41 -8.25
C ASN A 278 -11.29 17.94 -7.79
N PRO A 279 -10.56 17.62 -6.70
CA PRO A 279 -10.47 16.25 -6.23
C PRO A 279 -11.87 15.78 -5.83
N VAL A 280 -12.27 14.62 -6.33
CA VAL A 280 -13.51 13.96 -5.89
C VAL A 280 -13.42 13.79 -4.37
N LYS A 281 -14.47 14.21 -3.64
CA LYS A 281 -14.50 14.13 -2.17
C LYS A 281 -14.14 12.70 -1.72
N LYS A 282 -13.35 12.56 -0.66
CA LYS A 282 -12.89 11.26 -0.15
C LYS A 282 -14.03 10.27 0.11
N SER A 283 -15.18 10.76 0.59
CA SER A 283 -16.41 9.97 0.76
C SER A 283 -16.91 9.37 -0.55
N LYS A 284 -16.87 10.15 -1.65
CA LYS A 284 -17.27 9.68 -2.99
C LYS A 284 -16.22 8.75 -3.60
N VAL A 285 -14.92 9.01 -3.40
CA VAL A 285 -13.85 8.08 -3.81
C VAL A 285 -13.98 6.74 -3.06
N ALA A 286 -14.30 6.78 -1.76
CA ALA A 286 -14.54 5.58 -0.98
C ALA A 286 -15.74 4.78 -1.50
N GLU A 287 -16.85 5.44 -1.85
CA GLU A 287 -18.00 4.79 -2.51
C GLU A 287 -17.59 4.13 -3.84
N MET A 288 -16.79 4.83 -4.65
CA MET A 288 -16.34 4.34 -5.97
C MET A 288 -15.32 3.19 -5.89
N SER A 289 -14.63 3.04 -4.75
CA SER A 289 -13.68 1.94 -4.54
C SER A 289 -14.41 0.63 -4.23
N GLN A 290 -14.73 -0.14 -5.29
CA GLN A 290 -15.48 -1.40 -5.15
C GLN A 290 -14.66 -2.56 -4.55
N ASN A 291 -13.37 -2.39 -4.24
CA ASN A 291 -12.51 -3.49 -3.79
C ASN A 291 -12.60 -3.80 -2.28
N VAL A 292 -13.29 -2.96 -1.49
CA VAL A 292 -13.42 -3.14 -0.04
C VAL A 292 -14.79 -3.74 0.30
N TYR A 293 -14.83 -4.83 1.08
CA TYR A 293 -16.08 -5.52 1.45
C TYR A 293 -17.10 -4.60 2.12
N SER A 294 -16.65 -3.70 2.99
CA SER A 294 -17.49 -2.73 3.69
C SER A 294 -18.16 -1.75 2.73
N ASN A 295 -17.47 -1.33 1.66
CA ASN A 295 -18.06 -0.51 0.60
C ASN A 295 -19.17 -1.27 -0.15
N LYS A 296 -18.93 -2.55 -0.48
CA LYS A 296 -19.93 -3.40 -1.16
C LYS A 296 -21.18 -3.57 -0.31
N ILE A 297 -21.02 -3.85 0.98
CA ILE A 297 -22.13 -4.01 1.93
C ILE A 297 -22.95 -2.72 2.03
N VAL A 298 -22.31 -1.59 2.30
CA VAL A 298 -23.02 -0.31 2.46
C VAL A 298 -23.70 0.10 1.15
N LYS A 299 -23.06 -0.12 0.00
CA LYS A 299 -23.67 0.17 -1.31
C LYS A 299 -24.88 -0.71 -1.58
N PHE A 300 -24.79 -2.00 -1.26
CA PHE A 300 -25.92 -2.92 -1.40
C PHE A 300 -27.10 -2.51 -0.50
N ILE A 301 -26.85 -2.15 0.76
CA ILE A 301 -27.88 -1.63 1.67
C ILE A 301 -28.48 -0.35 1.09
N GLN A 302 -27.65 0.59 0.63
CA GLN A 302 -28.13 1.83 0.03
C GLN A 302 -29.06 1.59 -1.17
N ASP A 303 -28.72 0.63 -2.03
CA ASP A 303 -29.47 0.40 -3.27
C ASP A 303 -30.73 -0.46 -3.05
N ASN A 304 -30.85 -1.17 -1.91
CA ASN A 304 -31.90 -2.18 -1.69
C ASN A 304 -32.73 -2.01 -0.41
N SER A 305 -32.31 -1.16 0.54
CA SER A 305 -33.00 -0.93 1.82
C SER A 305 -33.89 0.30 1.76
N ILE A 306 -34.96 0.32 2.57
CA ILE A 306 -35.82 1.49 2.75
C ILE A 306 -35.09 2.67 3.39
N ILE A 307 -34.00 2.41 4.13
CA ILE A 307 -33.15 3.48 4.68
C ILE A 307 -32.14 4.04 3.68
N GLY A 308 -32.09 3.49 2.46
CA GLY A 308 -31.06 3.77 1.47
C GLY A 308 -30.95 5.25 1.08
N ASP A 309 -32.10 5.90 0.87
CA ASP A 309 -32.20 7.33 0.53
C ASP A 309 -31.75 8.25 1.67
N TYR A 310 -31.72 7.73 2.90
CA TYR A 310 -31.31 8.45 4.09
C TYR A 310 -29.81 8.30 4.39
N ILE A 311 -29.06 7.58 3.54
CA ILE A 311 -27.61 7.44 3.62
C ILE A 311 -26.93 8.52 2.78
N LYS A 312 -26.20 9.43 3.45
CA LYS A 312 -25.50 10.54 2.78
C LYS A 312 -24.22 10.06 2.08
N THR A 313 -24.20 10.15 0.75
CA THR A 313 -23.01 9.83 -0.08
C THR A 313 -22.05 11.00 -0.22
N ASN A 314 -22.60 12.21 -0.37
CA ASN A 314 -21.83 13.42 -0.68
C ASN A 314 -21.61 14.29 0.56
N GLY A 315 -20.69 13.88 1.44
CA GLY A 315 -20.23 14.68 2.57
C GLY A 315 -19.79 13.86 3.76
N ASP A 316 -18.93 14.46 4.57
CA ASP A 316 -18.28 13.77 5.71
C ASP A 316 -19.01 14.01 7.04
N TRP A 317 -20.10 14.77 7.03
CA TRP A 317 -20.93 15.03 8.20
C TRP A 317 -22.40 15.26 7.82
N ILE A 318 -23.30 15.07 8.79
CA ILE A 318 -24.73 15.36 8.68
C ILE A 318 -25.03 16.58 9.55
N ASN A 319 -25.67 17.60 8.98
CA ASN A 319 -26.14 18.74 9.77
C ASN A 319 -27.35 18.31 10.61
N GLN A 320 -27.50 18.85 11.81
CA GLN A 320 -28.55 18.41 12.74
C GLN A 320 -29.98 18.54 12.17
N ASN A 321 -30.21 19.49 11.27
CA ASN A 321 -31.50 19.75 10.64
C ASN A 321 -31.75 18.91 9.36
N GLN A 322 -30.83 18.02 8.98
CA GLN A 322 -31.01 17.14 7.81
C GLN A 322 -31.72 15.85 8.22
N ASN A 323 -32.72 15.47 7.43
CA ASN A 323 -33.39 14.17 7.50
C ASN A 323 -32.56 13.09 6.77
N LEU A 324 -31.36 12.83 7.30
CA LEU A 324 -30.43 11.79 6.85
C LEU A 324 -29.95 11.04 8.09
N LEU A 325 -29.78 9.72 8.03
CA LEU A 325 -29.45 8.89 9.19
C LEU A 325 -27.94 8.81 9.44
N ILE A 326 -27.17 8.50 8.40
CA ILE A 326 -25.74 8.22 8.49
C ILE A 326 -25.03 8.57 7.18
N THR A 327 -23.73 8.90 7.26
CA THR A 327 -22.92 9.07 6.05
C THR A 327 -22.43 7.70 5.56
N PHE A 328 -22.19 7.56 4.26
CA PHE A 328 -21.60 6.34 3.70
C PHE A 328 -20.28 5.98 4.40
N SER A 329 -19.46 6.98 4.71
CA SER A 329 -18.18 6.84 5.42
C SER A 329 -18.34 6.33 6.85
N ASP A 330 -19.30 6.84 7.62
CA ASP A 330 -19.51 6.40 8.99
C ASP A 330 -20.19 5.03 9.05
N PHE A 331 -21.05 4.71 8.08
CA PHE A 331 -21.64 3.38 7.98
C PHE A 331 -20.57 2.33 7.67
N LYS A 332 -19.65 2.63 6.75
CA LYS A 332 -18.48 1.79 6.48
C LYS A 332 -17.70 1.49 7.76
N LYS A 333 -17.40 2.52 8.57
CA LYS A 333 -16.69 2.34 9.86
C LYS A 333 -17.48 1.50 10.85
N ALA A 334 -18.81 1.55 10.82
CA ALA A 334 -19.65 0.69 11.65
C ALA A 334 -19.58 -0.79 11.20
N ILE A 335 -19.62 -1.04 9.88
CA ILE A 335 -19.38 -2.38 9.31
C ILE A 335 -18.02 -2.91 9.72
N GLU A 336 -16.95 -2.13 9.53
CA GLU A 336 -15.56 -2.54 9.82
C GLU A 336 -15.26 -2.71 11.33
N ARG A 337 -16.12 -2.18 12.21
CA ARG A 337 -16.00 -2.39 13.65
C ARG A 337 -16.56 -3.74 14.08
N SER A 338 -17.55 -4.26 13.35
CA SER A 338 -18.20 -5.55 13.65
C SER A 338 -17.67 -6.69 12.79
N TYR A 339 -17.27 -6.40 11.56
CA TYR A 339 -16.81 -7.37 10.57
C TYR A 339 -15.36 -7.11 10.18
N SER A 340 -14.64 -8.18 9.84
CA SER A 340 -13.28 -8.12 9.31
C SER A 340 -13.19 -8.78 7.94
N LYS A 341 -12.12 -8.51 7.15
CA LYS A 341 -11.89 -9.22 5.88
C LYS A 341 -11.86 -10.75 6.06
N LYS A 342 -11.42 -11.24 7.23
CA LYS A 342 -11.33 -12.67 7.55
C LYS A 342 -12.71 -13.32 7.73
N ASP A 343 -13.75 -12.53 7.93
CA ASP A 343 -15.12 -13.03 8.07
C ASP A 343 -15.71 -13.43 6.70
N PHE A 344 -15.03 -13.10 5.60
CA PHE A 344 -15.49 -13.35 4.24
C PHE A 344 -14.46 -14.19 3.47
N SER A 345 -14.85 -15.40 3.09
CA SER A 345 -14.01 -16.26 2.24
C SER A 345 -14.27 -15.98 0.76
N THR A 346 -15.49 -15.56 0.43
CA THR A 346 -15.95 -15.36 -0.95
C THR A 346 -16.76 -14.07 -1.11
N GLN A 347 -16.98 -13.65 -2.37
CA GLN A 347 -17.92 -12.57 -2.68
C GLN A 347 -19.38 -12.93 -2.34
N ALA A 348 -19.72 -14.22 -2.37
CA ALA A 348 -21.04 -14.68 -1.97
C ALA A 348 -21.30 -14.45 -0.48
N ASP A 349 -20.28 -14.61 0.38
CA ASP A 349 -20.39 -14.32 1.81
C ASP A 349 -20.69 -12.84 2.07
N ILE A 350 -19.97 -11.95 1.36
CA ILE A 350 -20.20 -10.50 1.41
C ILE A 350 -21.64 -10.18 1.02
N LEU A 351 -22.14 -10.78 -0.07
CA LEU A 351 -23.51 -10.58 -0.54
C LEU A 351 -24.55 -11.12 0.44
N LYS A 352 -24.30 -12.28 1.06
CA LYS A 352 -25.18 -12.87 2.07
C LYS A 352 -25.29 -11.97 3.31
N THR A 353 -24.16 -11.46 3.81
CA THR A 353 -24.15 -10.48 4.91
C THR A 353 -24.82 -9.17 4.53
N ALA A 354 -24.60 -8.68 3.31
CA ALA A 354 -25.25 -7.46 2.82
C ALA A 354 -26.78 -7.60 2.78
N ARG A 355 -27.29 -8.74 2.27
CA ARG A 355 -28.73 -9.05 2.27
C ARG A 355 -29.30 -9.12 3.69
N TYR A 356 -28.61 -9.81 4.59
CA TYR A 356 -29.05 -9.91 5.98
C TYR A 356 -29.11 -8.55 6.67
N LEU A 357 -28.07 -7.73 6.52
CA LEU A 357 -28.05 -6.37 7.06
C LEU A 357 -29.14 -5.49 6.45
N THR A 358 -29.42 -5.63 5.15
CA THR A 358 -30.51 -4.91 4.47
C THR A 358 -31.84 -5.22 5.16
N SER A 359 -32.19 -6.51 5.29
CA SER A 359 -33.42 -6.92 5.97
C SER A 359 -33.46 -6.51 7.45
N PHE A 360 -32.33 -6.57 8.16
CA PHE A 360 -32.25 -6.09 9.54
C PHE A 360 -32.55 -4.60 9.64
N PHE A 361 -31.97 -3.76 8.77
CA PHE A 361 -32.21 -2.32 8.80
C PHE A 361 -33.62 -1.95 8.32
N ASP A 362 -34.19 -2.70 7.39
CA ASP A 362 -35.59 -2.54 6.98
C ASP A 362 -36.55 -2.86 8.14
N ALA A 363 -36.30 -3.97 8.86
CA ALA A 363 -37.07 -4.33 10.05
C ALA A 363 -36.92 -3.29 11.17
N LEU A 364 -35.69 -2.82 11.44
CA LEU A 364 -35.43 -1.77 12.42
C LEU A 364 -36.16 -0.47 12.05
N ALA A 365 -36.10 -0.05 10.79
CA ALA A 365 -36.78 1.16 10.32
C ALA A 365 -38.30 1.00 10.30
N THR A 366 -38.82 -0.22 10.13
CA THR A 366 -40.26 -0.52 10.25
C THR A 366 -40.74 -0.51 11.69
N GLN A 367 -39.88 -0.86 12.65
CA GLN A 367 -40.19 -0.73 14.08
C GLN A 367 -40.15 0.73 14.55
N TYR A 368 -39.21 1.53 14.04
CA TYR A 368 -38.98 2.93 14.40
C TYR A 368 -39.23 3.87 13.21
N VAL A 369 -40.42 3.76 12.59
CA VAL A 369 -40.76 4.47 11.34
C VAL A 369 -40.60 5.98 11.48
N ASP A 370 -41.09 6.56 12.57
CA ASP A 370 -41.03 8.01 12.77
C ASP A 370 -39.58 8.49 12.95
N GLU A 371 -38.75 7.70 13.62
CA GLU A 371 -37.37 8.05 13.91
C GLU A 371 -36.42 7.79 12.74
N PHE A 372 -36.74 6.83 11.85
CA PHE A 372 -35.90 6.44 10.71
C PHE A 372 -36.36 7.00 9.37
N LEU A 373 -37.66 7.16 9.16
CA LEU A 373 -38.26 7.56 7.88
C LEU A 373 -39.06 8.88 7.98
N GLY A 374 -39.47 9.28 9.19
CA GLY A 374 -40.20 10.51 9.48
C GLY A 374 -39.33 11.76 9.65
N ASP A 375 -39.61 12.58 10.66
CA ASP A 375 -38.84 13.80 10.95
C ASP A 375 -37.59 13.46 11.79
N ILE A 376 -36.63 12.81 11.13
CA ILE A 376 -35.37 12.33 11.70
C ILE A 376 -34.64 13.45 12.45
N ALA A 377 -34.62 14.67 11.88
CA ALA A 377 -33.96 15.83 12.48
C ALA A 377 -34.58 16.24 13.81
N LYS A 378 -35.91 16.16 13.95
CA LYS A 378 -36.62 16.42 15.20
C LYS A 378 -36.36 15.32 16.22
N GLU A 379 -36.43 14.05 15.82
CA GLU A 379 -36.23 12.93 16.74
C GLU A 379 -34.80 12.83 17.28
N ARG A 380 -33.81 13.20 16.46
CA ARG A 380 -32.40 13.30 16.88
C ARG A 380 -32.16 14.25 18.06
N LYS A 381 -33.07 15.20 18.30
CA LYS A 381 -32.98 16.13 19.45
C LYS A 381 -33.43 15.48 20.75
N ARG A 382 -34.24 14.41 20.68
CA ARG A 382 -34.93 13.79 21.82
C ARG A 382 -34.40 12.40 22.15
N SER A 383 -34.01 11.65 21.13
CA SER A 383 -33.61 10.25 21.22
C SER A 383 -32.24 10.02 20.56
N PHE A 384 -31.56 8.95 20.98
CA PHE A 384 -30.37 8.43 20.33
C PHE A 384 -30.67 7.31 19.33
N VAL A 385 -31.92 6.86 19.21
CA VAL A 385 -32.29 5.71 18.36
C VAL A 385 -31.87 5.88 16.89
N ASN A 386 -31.94 7.10 16.34
CA ASN A 386 -31.53 7.41 14.97
C ASN A 386 -30.16 8.11 14.89
N ASN A 387 -29.39 8.10 15.98
CA ASN A 387 -28.07 8.72 16.00
C ASN A 387 -27.08 7.87 15.20
N TYR A 388 -26.31 8.51 14.30
CA TYR A 388 -25.36 7.81 13.44
C TYR A 388 -24.32 6.95 14.19
N LEU A 389 -23.96 7.30 15.44
CA LEU A 389 -23.04 6.47 16.24
C LEU A 389 -23.67 5.16 16.73
N PHE A 390 -25.00 5.12 16.87
CA PHE A 390 -25.73 3.91 17.29
C PHE A 390 -25.82 2.84 16.20
N PHE A 391 -25.54 3.19 14.94
CA PHE A 391 -25.35 2.20 13.88
C PHE A 391 -24.21 1.22 14.19
N ASN A 392 -23.22 1.61 15.00
CA ASN A 392 -22.21 0.66 15.49
C ASN A 392 -22.83 -0.45 16.36
N GLY A 393 -23.85 -0.11 17.16
CA GLY A 393 -24.62 -1.05 17.94
C GLY A 393 -25.53 -1.92 17.06
N TYR A 394 -26.23 -1.31 16.12
CA TYR A 394 -27.13 -2.02 15.20
C TYR A 394 -26.41 -3.05 14.34
N VAL A 395 -25.24 -2.69 13.78
CA VAL A 395 -24.46 -3.63 12.96
C VAL A 395 -23.96 -4.82 13.78
N VAL A 396 -23.51 -4.62 15.02
CA VAL A 396 -23.07 -5.76 15.86
C VAL A 396 -24.23 -6.62 16.33
N LEU A 397 -25.38 -6.00 16.65
CA LEU A 397 -26.59 -6.74 16.97
C LEU A 397 -27.02 -7.62 15.79
N ALA A 398 -27.07 -7.05 14.58
CA ALA A 398 -27.38 -7.81 13.37
C ALA A 398 -26.39 -8.96 13.15
N LYS A 399 -25.09 -8.74 13.37
CA LYS A 399 -24.08 -9.81 13.30
C LYS A 399 -24.38 -10.94 14.29
N LYS A 400 -24.73 -10.60 15.53
CA LYS A 400 -25.06 -11.60 16.56
C LYS A 400 -26.30 -12.41 16.17
N LEU A 401 -27.41 -11.76 15.81
CA LEU A 401 -28.62 -12.44 15.35
C LEU A 401 -28.34 -13.36 14.14
N GLN A 402 -27.49 -12.92 13.22
CA GLN A 402 -27.09 -13.74 12.08
C GLN A 402 -26.32 -15.00 12.50
N LEU A 403 -25.41 -14.87 13.47
CA LEU A 403 -24.61 -15.98 14.00
C LEU A 403 -25.46 -16.95 14.84
N ASP A 404 -26.46 -16.42 15.54
CA ASP A 404 -27.43 -17.20 16.32
C ASP A 404 -28.50 -17.86 15.42
N GLY A 405 -28.39 -17.70 14.09
CA GLY A 405 -29.23 -18.39 13.12
C GLY A 405 -30.63 -17.80 12.96
N VAL A 406 -30.88 -16.58 13.45
CA VAL A 406 -32.17 -15.90 13.31
C VAL A 406 -32.48 -15.68 11.83
N SER A 407 -33.62 -16.22 11.38
CA SER A 407 -34.06 -16.13 9.99
C SER A 407 -34.51 -14.72 9.63
N LEU A 408 -34.63 -14.41 8.34
CA LEU A 408 -35.12 -13.09 7.91
C LEU A 408 -36.58 -12.85 8.33
N ASP A 409 -37.39 -13.91 8.41
CA ASP A 409 -38.80 -13.84 8.78
C ASP A 409 -38.97 -13.56 10.28
N ASP A 410 -38.01 -13.96 11.11
CA ASP A 410 -38.04 -13.78 12.57
C ASP A 410 -37.36 -12.48 13.04
N LEU A 411 -36.71 -11.74 12.12
CA LEU A 411 -35.92 -10.55 12.45
C LEU A 411 -36.74 -9.49 13.20
N GLU A 412 -37.93 -9.17 12.71
CA GLU A 412 -38.76 -8.10 13.31
C GLU A 412 -39.13 -8.41 14.77
N SER A 413 -39.51 -9.67 15.05
CA SER A 413 -39.81 -10.11 16.42
C SER A 413 -38.57 -10.04 17.30
N LYS A 414 -37.45 -10.61 16.86
CA LYS A 414 -36.22 -10.64 17.67
C LYS A 414 -35.62 -9.25 17.90
N ILE A 415 -35.71 -8.34 16.92
CA ILE A 415 -35.31 -6.94 17.11
C ILE A 415 -36.23 -6.28 18.14
N THR A 416 -37.54 -6.52 18.07
CA THR A 416 -38.50 -6.00 19.04
C THR A 416 -38.21 -6.48 20.46
N ASP A 417 -37.96 -7.78 20.63
CA ASP A 417 -37.66 -8.37 21.94
C ASP A 417 -36.40 -7.75 22.56
N VAL A 418 -35.33 -7.59 21.76
CA VAL A 418 -34.07 -7.05 22.25
C VAL A 418 -34.16 -5.54 22.51
N LEU A 419 -34.73 -4.77 21.57
CA LEU A 419 -34.67 -3.30 21.62
C LEU A 419 -35.78 -2.65 22.45
N SER A 420 -36.93 -3.31 22.66
CA SER A 420 -38.02 -2.78 23.49
C SER A 420 -37.62 -2.52 24.94
N SER A 421 -36.61 -3.25 25.43
CA SER A 421 -36.04 -3.07 26.78
C SER A 421 -35.16 -1.82 26.92
N ILE A 422 -34.83 -1.15 25.80
CA ILE A 422 -33.87 -0.04 25.76
C ILE A 422 -34.61 1.29 25.61
N ASP A 423 -34.53 2.14 26.63
CA ASP A 423 -34.97 3.53 26.52
C ASP A 423 -33.90 4.38 25.81
N PHE A 424 -34.13 4.66 24.52
CA PHE A 424 -33.26 5.50 23.69
C PHE A 424 -33.35 7.00 23.95
N SER A 425 -34.22 7.45 24.87
CA SER A 425 -34.30 8.86 25.26
C SER A 425 -32.94 9.40 25.67
N LYS A 426 -32.60 10.61 25.22
CA LYS A 426 -31.37 11.30 25.65
C LYS A 426 -31.34 11.60 27.15
N LYS A 427 -32.48 11.49 27.84
CA LYS A 427 -32.60 11.68 29.29
C LYS A 427 -32.32 10.40 30.09
N ASN A 428 -32.15 9.26 29.43
CA ASN A 428 -31.85 8.01 30.11
C ASN A 428 -30.43 8.05 30.70
N LYS A 429 -30.33 7.89 32.02
CA LYS A 429 -29.08 7.93 32.79
C LYS A 429 -28.09 6.83 32.38
N LEU A 430 -28.58 5.74 31.80
CA LEU A 430 -27.77 4.66 31.26
C LEU A 430 -26.68 5.19 30.30
N TRP A 431 -27.00 6.20 29.50
CA TRP A 431 -26.05 6.75 28.52
C TRP A 431 -24.89 7.50 29.17
N ASP A 432 -25.13 8.16 30.31
CA ASP A 432 -24.09 8.81 31.10
C ASP A 432 -23.23 7.78 31.83
N GLU A 433 -23.85 6.75 32.41
CA GLU A 433 -23.17 5.64 33.10
C GLU A 433 -22.22 4.88 32.16
N LEU A 434 -22.67 4.59 30.93
CA LEU A 434 -21.85 3.99 29.88
C LEU A 434 -20.80 4.96 29.31
N CYS A 435 -20.81 6.23 29.73
CA CYS A 435 -19.93 7.29 29.23
C CYS A 435 -19.99 7.44 27.69
N VAL A 436 -21.19 7.29 27.11
CA VAL A 436 -21.44 7.45 25.68
C VAL A 436 -22.02 8.82 25.34
N VAL A 437 -22.12 9.73 26.32
CA VAL A 437 -22.55 11.12 26.13
C VAL A 437 -21.42 12.09 26.50
N ASP A 438 -21.23 13.14 25.69
CA ASP A 438 -20.28 14.23 25.95
C ASP A 438 -20.85 15.30 26.90
N LYS A 439 -20.02 16.30 27.26
CA LYS A 439 -20.44 17.38 28.15
C LYS A 439 -21.57 18.26 27.57
N ASN A 440 -21.81 18.16 26.26
CA ASN A 440 -22.82 18.92 25.53
C ASN A 440 -24.08 18.09 25.24
N GLY A 441 -24.20 16.87 25.78
CA GLY A 441 -25.36 15.99 25.56
C GLY A 441 -25.36 15.27 24.21
N ASN A 442 -24.22 15.20 23.50
CA ASN A 442 -24.10 14.49 22.23
C ASN A 442 -23.52 13.10 22.43
N ALA A 443 -23.95 12.16 21.58
CA ALA A 443 -23.37 10.82 21.57
C ALA A 443 -21.87 10.87 21.23
N LYS A 444 -21.08 10.03 21.89
CA LYS A 444 -19.65 9.83 21.69
C LYS A 444 -19.29 8.36 21.86
N SER A 445 -18.01 8.03 21.66
CA SER A 445 -17.45 6.71 21.97
C SER A 445 -18.14 5.55 21.23
N PRO A 446 -18.04 5.46 19.89
CA PRO A 446 -18.67 4.39 19.10
C PRO A 446 -18.30 2.98 19.57
N GLN A 447 -17.09 2.79 20.11
CA GLN A 447 -16.67 1.50 20.68
C GLN A 447 -17.48 1.10 21.92
N LYS A 448 -17.84 2.04 22.79
CA LYS A 448 -18.62 1.74 24.00
C LYS A 448 -20.08 1.41 23.65
N ILE A 449 -20.63 2.12 22.66
CA ILE A 449 -21.95 1.81 22.10
C ILE A 449 -21.94 0.41 21.48
N TRP A 450 -20.92 0.09 20.66
CA TRP A 450 -20.73 -1.25 20.12
C TRP A 450 -20.66 -2.30 21.22
N ASN A 451 -19.85 -2.09 22.27
CA ASN A 451 -19.71 -3.04 23.38
C ASN A 451 -21.04 -3.27 24.11
N PHE A 452 -21.84 -2.21 24.32
CA PHE A 452 -23.15 -2.32 24.96
C PHE A 452 -24.07 -3.27 24.19
N PHE A 453 -24.25 -3.05 22.87
CA PHE A 453 -25.08 -3.92 22.02
C PHE A 453 -24.50 -5.32 21.89
N ASN A 454 -23.17 -5.45 21.81
CA ASN A 454 -22.50 -6.75 21.77
C ASN A 454 -22.77 -7.58 23.04
N ASN A 455 -23.00 -6.93 24.18
CA ASN A 455 -23.24 -7.58 25.47
C ASN A 455 -24.73 -7.76 25.81
N LEU A 456 -25.66 -7.33 24.94
CA LEU A 456 -27.09 -7.61 25.12
C LEU A 456 -27.33 -9.12 25.09
N LYS A 457 -28.17 -9.62 26.00
CA LYS A 457 -28.62 -11.00 25.96
C LYS A 457 -29.65 -11.14 24.84
N ILE A 458 -29.44 -12.12 23.97
CA ILE A 458 -30.43 -12.56 22.99
C ILE A 458 -30.98 -13.82 23.64
N ASP A 459 -32.14 -13.71 24.30
CA ASP A 459 -32.76 -14.89 24.92
C ASP A 459 -33.18 -15.87 23.80
N GLU A 460 -32.93 -17.18 24.03
CA GLU A 460 -33.21 -18.28 23.08
C GLU A 460 -34.68 -18.30 22.65
#